data_AF-A0A2N2LSE7-F1
#
_entry.id   AF-A0A2N2LSE7-F1
#
_cell.length_a   1.000
_cell.length_b   1.000
_cell.length_c   1.000
_cell.angle_alpha   90.00
_cell.angle_beta   90.00
_cell.angle_gamma   90.00
#
_symmetry.space_group_name_H-M   'P 1'
#
loop_
_entity.id
_entity.type
_entity.pdbx_description
1 polymer ?
#
loop_
_entity_poly.entity_id
_entity_poly.type
_entity_poly.pdbx_seq_one_letter_code
_entity_poly.pdbx_strand_id
1 'polypeptide(L)'
;MSEFDALKNFYKQTKHKESNTVAIICRSGASLLSSPFLQKRAKEVLDATKQAGRELVKTMKIEPETMKRITQSLGDAKLFDQMGNIFWQTCIDEGVTPKQFDERKLVPRPRTLEEFMLIFTYGLNAKAAGDQKVFVQFKFSGEVKDACYFKIAGGKVSPDAGICDIPDLTIETPFAVWMKIRNMRNYRS
;
A
#
# COMPACT_ATOMS: atom_id res chain seq x y z
N MET A 1 -14.05 -17.68 -10.51
CA MET A 1 -14.31 -18.09 -9.11
C MET A 1 -13.83 -16.94 -8.24
N SER A 2 -14.69 -16.33 -7.41
CA SER A 2 -14.26 -15.21 -6.54
C SER A 2 -13.46 -15.74 -5.35
N GLU A 3 -12.56 -14.93 -4.80
CA GLU A 3 -11.65 -15.34 -3.72
C GLU A 3 -12.39 -15.76 -2.43
N PHE A 4 -13.68 -15.40 -2.32
CA PHE A 4 -14.53 -15.70 -1.18
C PHE A 4 -15.52 -16.85 -1.42
N ASP A 5 -15.49 -17.52 -2.57
CA ASP A 5 -16.47 -18.57 -2.89
C ASP A 5 -16.40 -19.73 -1.90
N ALA A 6 -15.19 -20.15 -1.53
CA ALA A 6 -14.97 -21.18 -0.51
C ALA A 6 -15.55 -20.77 0.86
N LEU A 7 -15.29 -19.53 1.29
CA LEU A 7 -15.82 -19.00 2.56
C LEU A 7 -17.35 -18.90 2.54
N LYS A 8 -17.93 -18.43 1.44
CA LYS A 8 -19.39 -18.35 1.26
C LYS A 8 -20.02 -19.73 1.29
N ASN A 9 -19.39 -20.72 0.66
CA ASN A 9 -19.87 -22.10 0.65
C ASN A 9 -19.78 -22.73 2.04
N PHE A 10 -18.66 -22.56 2.74
CA PHE A 10 -18.50 -23.01 4.12
C PHE A 10 -19.58 -22.42 5.04
N TYR A 11 -19.81 -21.10 4.96
CA TYR A 11 -20.87 -20.44 5.72
C TYR A 11 -22.26 -21.01 5.38
N LYS A 12 -22.56 -21.23 4.09
CA LYS A 12 -23.84 -21.80 3.67
C LYS A 12 -24.06 -23.22 4.21
N GLN A 13 -23.01 -24.03 4.32
CA GLN A 13 -23.08 -25.40 4.82
C GLN A 13 -23.15 -25.48 6.35
N THR A 14 -22.59 -24.50 7.06
CA THR A 14 -22.46 -24.52 8.52
C THR A 14 -23.44 -23.61 9.26
N LYS A 15 -24.14 -22.71 8.57
CA LYS A 15 -25.15 -21.85 9.20
C LYS A 15 -26.27 -22.68 9.84
N HIS A 16 -26.81 -22.17 10.94
CA HIS A 16 -28.00 -22.75 11.56
C HIS A 16 -29.15 -22.80 10.54
N LYS A 17 -29.92 -23.91 10.53
CA LYS A 17 -30.98 -24.15 9.53
C LYS A 17 -32.03 -23.04 9.50
N GLU A 18 -32.28 -22.41 10.64
CA GLU A 18 -33.26 -21.32 10.79
C GLU A 18 -32.69 -19.93 10.48
N SER A 19 -31.38 -19.81 10.23
CA SER A 19 -30.75 -18.54 9.89
C SER A 19 -31.09 -18.12 8.46
N ASN A 20 -31.81 -17.01 8.31
CA ASN A 20 -32.09 -16.41 7.02
C ASN A 20 -31.03 -15.35 6.66
N THR A 21 -30.00 -15.77 5.94
CA THR A 21 -28.97 -14.87 5.42
C THR A 21 -29.51 -14.03 4.27
N VAL A 22 -29.68 -12.72 4.51
CA VAL A 22 -30.21 -11.78 3.51
C VAL A 22 -29.14 -11.20 2.58
N ALA A 23 -27.88 -11.13 3.05
CA ALA A 23 -26.74 -10.67 2.26
C ALA A 23 -25.41 -11.18 2.85
N ILE A 24 -24.38 -11.27 1.99
CA ILE A 24 -23.00 -11.50 2.38
C ILE A 24 -22.14 -10.44 1.71
N ILE A 25 -21.42 -9.65 2.51
CA ILE A 25 -20.47 -8.63 2.03
C ILE A 25 -19.06 -9.16 2.28
N CYS A 26 -18.29 -9.36 1.22
CA CYS A 26 -16.88 -9.72 1.28
C CYS A 26 -16.04 -8.65 0.58
N ARG A 27 -14.95 -8.22 1.22
CA ARG A 27 -14.07 -7.16 0.69
C ARG A 27 -12.60 -7.56 0.77
N SER A 28 -11.98 -7.72 -0.38
CA SER A 28 -10.52 -7.86 -0.50
C SER A 28 -9.83 -6.60 0.00
N GLY A 29 -8.72 -6.78 0.72
CA GLY A 29 -7.95 -5.65 1.29
C GLY A 29 -8.69 -4.89 2.40
N ALA A 30 -9.66 -5.50 3.11
CA ALA A 30 -10.34 -4.85 4.22
C ALA A 30 -9.38 -4.36 5.32
N SER A 31 -8.30 -5.10 5.58
CA SER A 31 -7.23 -4.71 6.51
C SER A 31 -6.52 -3.42 6.10
N LEU A 32 -6.44 -3.12 4.80
CA LEU A 32 -5.79 -1.91 4.30
C LEU A 32 -6.63 -0.64 4.55
N LEU A 33 -7.91 -0.76 4.91
CA LEU A 33 -8.77 0.39 5.17
C LEU A 33 -8.38 1.17 6.43
N SER A 34 -7.57 0.59 7.33
CA SER A 34 -6.98 1.31 8.47
C SER A 34 -5.75 2.15 8.06
N SER A 35 -5.22 1.96 6.85
CA SER A 35 -4.05 2.67 6.38
C SER A 35 -4.32 4.17 6.20
N PRO A 36 -3.46 5.06 6.73
CA PRO A 36 -3.56 6.51 6.51
C PRO A 36 -3.61 6.89 5.02
N PHE A 37 -2.89 6.14 4.17
CA PHE A 37 -2.83 6.40 2.73
C PHE A 37 -4.16 6.17 2.00
N LEU A 38 -5.05 5.37 2.58
CA LEU A 38 -6.34 5.00 1.97
C LEU A 38 -7.54 5.62 2.67
N GLN A 39 -7.36 6.59 3.57
CA GLN A 39 -8.46 7.20 4.34
C GLN A 39 -9.64 7.66 3.49
N LYS A 40 -9.39 8.30 2.33
CA LYS A 40 -10.45 8.72 1.42
C LYS A 40 -11.26 7.53 0.90
N ARG A 41 -10.58 6.48 0.43
CA ARG A 41 -11.21 5.25 -0.05
C ARG A 41 -11.92 4.49 1.07
N ALA A 42 -11.33 4.43 2.26
CA ALA A 42 -11.94 3.83 3.43
C ALA A 42 -13.26 4.52 3.81
N LYS A 43 -13.31 5.86 3.75
CA LYS A 43 -14.53 6.62 3.97
C LYS A 43 -15.59 6.30 2.92
N GLU A 44 -15.23 6.29 1.63
CA GLU A 44 -16.15 5.95 0.54
C GLU A 44 -16.77 4.56 0.71
N VAL A 45 -15.95 3.57 1.09
CA VAL A 45 -16.38 2.19 1.36
C VAL A 45 -17.29 2.14 2.59
N LEU A 46 -16.92 2.79 3.68
CA LEU A 46 -17.72 2.82 4.90
C LEU A 46 -19.09 3.47 4.64
N ASP A 47 -19.14 4.55 3.88
CA ASP A 47 -20.38 5.23 3.53
C ASP A 47 -21.27 4.35 2.63
N ALA A 48 -20.69 3.59 1.70
CA ALA A 48 -21.42 2.61 0.90
C ALA A 48 -21.93 1.44 1.76
N THR A 49 -21.14 0.95 2.72
CA THR A 49 -21.58 -0.10 3.66
C THR A 49 -22.74 0.37 4.54
N LYS A 50 -22.71 1.63 5.01
CA LYS A 50 -23.86 2.24 5.73
C LYS A 50 -25.10 2.31 4.84
N GLN A 51 -24.92 2.63 3.56
CA GLN A 51 -26.01 2.66 2.59
C GLN A 51 -26.60 1.27 2.35
N ALA A 52 -25.78 0.22 2.22
CA ALA A 52 -26.25 -1.16 2.13
C ALA A 52 -27.09 -1.56 3.36
N GLY A 53 -26.70 -1.13 4.56
CA GLY A 53 -27.50 -1.34 5.77
C GLY A 53 -28.90 -0.69 5.67
N ARG A 54 -28.99 0.53 5.13
CA ARG A 54 -30.29 1.20 4.90
C ARG A 54 -31.15 0.50 3.85
N GLU A 55 -30.53 -0.02 2.80
CA GLU A 55 -31.23 -0.78 1.75
C GLU A 55 -31.79 -2.09 2.31
N LEU A 56 -30.98 -2.84 3.07
CA LEU A 56 -31.43 -4.08 3.71
C LEU A 56 -32.66 -3.87 4.61
N VAL A 57 -32.66 -2.82 5.44
CA VAL A 57 -33.81 -2.50 6.31
C VAL A 57 -35.08 -2.20 5.52
N LYS A 58 -34.96 -1.60 4.33
CA LYS A 58 -36.11 -1.15 3.53
C LYS A 58 -36.62 -2.21 2.55
N THR A 59 -35.71 -2.94 1.91
CA THR A 59 -36.02 -3.77 0.73
C THR A 59 -35.53 -5.20 0.87
N MET A 60 -34.81 -5.54 1.95
CA MET A 60 -34.16 -6.84 2.15
C MET A 60 -33.15 -7.19 1.04
N LYS A 61 -32.68 -6.19 0.30
CA LYS A 61 -31.73 -6.34 -0.81
C LYS A 61 -30.68 -5.22 -0.73
N ILE A 62 -29.50 -5.48 -1.30
CA ILE A 62 -28.45 -4.47 -1.52
C ILE A 62 -28.41 -4.19 -3.01
N GLU A 63 -28.45 -2.92 -3.39
CA GLU A 63 -28.39 -2.52 -4.78
C GLU A 63 -27.02 -2.86 -5.40
N PRO A 64 -26.95 -3.29 -6.68
CA PRO A 64 -25.70 -3.65 -7.33
C PRO A 64 -24.66 -2.53 -7.31
N GLU A 65 -25.08 -1.27 -7.48
CA GLU A 65 -24.19 -0.10 -7.43
C GLU A 65 -23.63 0.14 -6.02
N THR A 66 -24.44 -0.09 -4.98
CA THR A 66 -23.96 -0.02 -3.59
C THR A 66 -22.92 -1.11 -3.34
N MET A 67 -23.16 -2.35 -3.80
CA MET A 67 -22.19 -3.43 -3.68
C MET A 67 -20.88 -3.12 -4.44
N LYS A 68 -20.97 -2.59 -5.66
CA LYS A 68 -19.81 -2.18 -6.47
C LYS A 68 -18.95 -1.11 -5.77
N ARG A 69 -19.57 -0.16 -5.07
CA ARG A 69 -18.86 0.83 -4.25
C ARG A 69 -18.20 0.20 -3.02
N ILE A 70 -18.82 -0.83 -2.43
CA ILE A 70 -18.25 -1.57 -1.29
C ILE A 70 -17.10 -2.46 -1.73
N THR A 71 -17.12 -3.03 -2.93
CA THR A 71 -16.10 -3.96 -3.43
C THR A 71 -15.10 -3.29 -4.38
N GLN A 72 -15.17 -1.97 -4.52
CA GLN A 72 -14.26 -1.22 -5.38
C GLN A 72 -12.79 -1.49 -5.03
N SER A 73 -11.96 -1.54 -6.07
CA SER A 73 -10.51 -1.71 -5.93
C SER A 73 -9.89 -0.58 -5.09
N LEU A 74 -8.91 -0.94 -4.26
CA LEU A 74 -8.11 0.00 -3.49
C LEU A 74 -6.90 0.55 -4.27
N GLY A 75 -6.62 0.00 -5.45
CA GLY A 75 -5.44 0.32 -6.24
C GLY A 75 -5.00 -0.86 -7.10
N ASP A 76 -3.75 -0.87 -7.50
CA ASP A 76 -3.16 -1.97 -8.23
C ASP A 76 -2.86 -3.15 -7.28
N ALA A 77 -3.44 -4.32 -7.55
CA ALA A 77 -3.22 -5.51 -6.74
C ALA A 77 -1.74 -5.93 -6.71
N LYS A 78 -1.05 -5.85 -7.86
CA LYS A 78 0.36 -6.24 -7.96
C LYS A 78 1.23 -5.33 -7.11
N LEU A 79 0.91 -4.05 -7.07
CA LEU A 79 1.58 -3.08 -6.21
C LEU A 79 1.40 -3.45 -4.73
N PHE A 80 0.20 -3.82 -4.30
CA PHE A 80 -0.05 -4.26 -2.93
C PHE A 80 0.70 -5.54 -2.58
N ASP A 81 0.80 -6.49 -3.51
CA ASP A 81 1.57 -7.73 -3.31
C ASP A 81 3.05 -7.41 -3.11
N GLN A 82 3.63 -6.55 -3.97
CA GLN A 82 5.02 -6.13 -3.85
C GLN A 82 5.28 -5.40 -2.53
N MET A 83 4.45 -4.41 -2.18
CA MET A 83 4.58 -3.68 -0.91
C MET A 83 4.38 -4.57 0.31
N GLY A 84 3.43 -5.50 0.24
CA GLY A 84 3.17 -6.50 1.27
C GLY A 84 4.36 -7.42 1.49
N ASN A 85 4.99 -7.90 0.41
CA ASN A 85 6.19 -8.73 0.50
C ASN A 85 7.35 -8.00 1.19
N ILE A 86 7.58 -6.73 0.83
CA ILE A 86 8.65 -5.95 1.48
C ILE A 86 8.34 -5.70 2.96
N PHE A 87 7.09 -5.38 3.29
CA PHE A 87 6.64 -5.21 4.67
C PHE A 87 6.86 -6.48 5.50
N TRP A 88 6.35 -7.63 5.03
CA TRP A 88 6.46 -8.88 5.75
C TRP A 88 7.90 -9.35 5.91
N GLN A 89 8.71 -9.19 4.87
CA GLN A 89 10.13 -9.49 4.98
C GLN A 89 10.80 -8.61 6.03
N THR A 90 10.47 -7.31 6.08
CA THR A 90 11.01 -6.41 7.11
C THR A 90 10.62 -6.87 8.51
N CYS A 91 9.37 -7.31 8.70
CA CYS A 91 8.92 -7.88 9.98
C CYS A 91 9.73 -9.13 10.37
N ILE A 92 10.02 -10.01 9.41
CA ILE A 92 10.84 -11.22 9.63
C ILE A 92 12.27 -10.83 10.01
N ASP A 93 12.89 -9.94 9.25
CA ASP A 93 14.29 -9.53 9.44
C ASP A 93 14.49 -8.80 10.78
N GLU A 94 13.51 -8.02 11.21
CA GLU A 94 13.53 -7.27 12.48
C GLU A 94 12.98 -8.06 13.67
N GLY A 95 12.47 -9.28 13.44
CA GLY A 95 11.89 -10.14 14.48
C GLY A 95 10.66 -9.55 15.16
N VAL A 96 9.79 -8.87 14.41
CA VAL A 96 8.60 -8.17 14.94
C VAL A 96 7.29 -8.67 14.35
N THR A 97 6.23 -8.56 15.14
CA THR A 97 4.85 -8.66 14.63
C THR A 97 4.43 -7.38 13.90
N PRO A 98 3.41 -7.41 13.02
CA PRO A 98 2.85 -6.21 12.40
C PRO A 98 2.48 -5.11 13.39
N LYS A 99 1.92 -5.49 14.55
CA LYS A 99 1.58 -4.55 15.62
C LYS A 99 2.83 -3.84 16.16
N GLN A 100 3.89 -4.61 16.45
CA GLN A 100 5.15 -4.04 16.92
C GLN A 100 5.86 -3.21 15.85
N PHE A 101 5.72 -3.57 14.57
CA PHE A 101 6.22 -2.78 13.45
C PHE A 101 5.62 -1.37 13.48
N ASP A 102 4.29 -1.27 13.63
CA ASP A 102 3.58 0.00 13.72
C ASP A 102 3.94 0.77 15.00
N GLU A 103 3.95 0.11 16.16
CA GLU A 103 4.30 0.72 17.46
C GLU A 103 5.73 1.29 17.47
N ARG A 104 6.68 0.59 16.82
CA ARG A 104 8.08 1.02 16.68
C ARG A 104 8.29 1.99 15.51
N LYS A 105 7.23 2.36 14.79
CA LYS A 105 7.28 3.23 13.59
C LYS A 105 8.35 2.75 12.59
N LEU A 106 8.46 1.45 12.38
CA LEU A 106 9.38 0.90 11.39
C LEU A 106 8.91 1.27 9.98
N VAL A 107 9.82 1.20 9.02
CA VAL A 107 9.53 1.45 7.60
C VAL A 107 9.94 0.23 6.77
N PRO A 108 9.16 -0.18 5.75
CA PRO A 108 9.51 -1.33 4.93
C PRO A 108 10.88 -1.14 4.29
N ARG A 109 11.79 -2.10 4.45
CA ARG A 109 13.18 -2.02 4.02
C ARG A 109 13.36 -2.68 2.65
N PRO A 110 13.66 -1.93 1.58
CA PRO A 110 14.00 -2.53 0.30
C PRO A 110 15.38 -3.19 0.37
N ARG A 111 15.51 -4.29 -0.37
CA ARG A 111 16.71 -5.10 -0.51
C ARG A 111 17.24 -5.08 -1.95
N THR A 112 16.42 -4.68 -2.90
CA THR A 112 16.79 -4.54 -4.32
C THR A 112 16.61 -3.10 -4.79
N LEU A 113 17.21 -2.76 -5.94
CA LEU A 113 17.00 -1.45 -6.57
C LEU A 113 15.52 -1.25 -6.95
N GLU A 114 14.86 -2.29 -7.46
CA GLU A 114 13.44 -2.23 -7.82
C GLU A 114 12.55 -1.93 -6.60
N GLU A 115 12.76 -2.64 -5.49
CA GLU A 115 12.03 -2.38 -4.24
C GLU A 115 12.32 -0.96 -3.71
N PHE A 116 13.56 -0.49 -3.86
CA PHE A 116 13.94 0.86 -3.46
C PHE A 116 13.21 1.92 -4.30
N MET A 117 13.24 1.78 -5.62
CA MET A 117 12.51 2.64 -6.55
C MET A 117 11.01 2.66 -6.24
N LEU A 118 10.44 1.50 -5.94
CA LEU A 118 9.04 1.37 -5.57
C LEU A 118 8.73 2.16 -4.29
N ILE A 119 9.40 1.84 -3.18
CA ILE A 119 9.11 2.45 -1.88
C ILE A 119 9.40 3.95 -1.90
N PHE A 120 10.50 4.38 -2.52
CA PHE A 120 10.91 5.78 -2.50
C PHE A 120 9.94 6.67 -3.29
N THR A 121 9.32 6.13 -4.36
CA THR A 121 8.26 6.82 -5.11
C THR A 121 7.08 7.20 -4.23
N TYR A 122 6.69 6.32 -3.29
CA TYR A 122 5.60 6.58 -2.34
C TYR A 122 6.04 7.31 -1.07
N GLY A 123 7.34 7.30 -0.74
CA GLY A 123 7.90 7.99 0.42
C GLY A 123 8.17 9.48 0.21
N LEU A 124 8.29 9.93 -1.04
CA LEU A 124 8.54 11.33 -1.36
C LEU A 124 7.25 12.15 -1.42
N ASN A 125 7.23 13.29 -0.71
CA ASN A 125 6.15 14.27 -0.85
C ASN A 125 6.34 15.08 -2.14
N ALA A 126 5.87 14.54 -3.27
CA ALA A 126 5.98 15.20 -4.58
C ALA A 126 5.34 16.59 -4.62
N LYS A 127 4.34 16.86 -3.77
CA LYS A 127 3.69 18.18 -3.71
C LYS A 127 4.63 19.26 -3.18
N ALA A 128 5.63 18.89 -2.39
CA ALA A 128 6.61 19.84 -1.87
C ALA A 128 7.51 20.43 -2.99
N ALA A 129 7.61 19.76 -4.14
CA ALA A 129 8.35 20.27 -5.30
C ALA A 129 7.56 21.32 -6.11
N GLY A 130 6.26 21.51 -5.84
CA GLY A 130 5.41 22.44 -6.59
C GLY A 130 5.44 22.17 -8.10
N ASP A 131 5.65 23.22 -8.88
CA ASP A 131 5.77 23.16 -10.35
C ASP A 131 7.19 22.86 -10.84
N GLN A 132 8.17 22.74 -9.93
CA GLN A 132 9.54 22.46 -10.31
C GLN A 132 9.69 21.03 -10.81
N LYS A 133 10.45 20.88 -11.89
CA LYS A 133 10.91 19.60 -12.40
C LYS A 133 12.28 19.34 -11.79
N VAL A 134 12.38 18.32 -10.95
CA VAL A 134 13.63 17.97 -10.25
C VAL A 134 13.98 16.51 -10.54
N PHE A 135 15.25 16.26 -10.83
CA PHE A 135 15.84 14.95 -11.05
C PHE A 135 16.81 14.61 -9.92
N VAL A 136 16.44 13.63 -9.09
CA VAL A 136 17.27 13.13 -8.00
C VAL A 136 17.83 11.77 -8.39
N GLN A 137 19.14 11.68 -8.55
CA GLN A 137 19.86 10.46 -8.90
C GLN A 137 20.50 9.81 -7.68
N PHE A 138 20.43 8.49 -7.60
CA PHE A 138 21.18 7.66 -6.68
C PHE A 138 22.14 6.77 -7.44
N LYS A 139 23.40 6.74 -7.00
CA LYS A 139 24.38 5.73 -7.41
C LYS A 139 24.76 4.90 -6.18
N PHE A 140 24.35 3.64 -6.19
CA PHE A 140 24.61 2.73 -5.10
C PHE A 140 25.87 1.91 -5.30
N SER A 141 26.54 1.62 -4.18
CA SER A 141 27.68 0.71 -4.11
C SER A 141 27.46 -0.34 -3.01
N GLY A 142 28.33 -1.37 -2.99
CA GLY A 142 28.23 -2.49 -2.06
C GLY A 142 27.33 -3.60 -2.60
N GLU A 143 26.41 -4.08 -1.77
CA GLU A 143 25.50 -5.22 -2.08
C GLU A 143 24.59 -4.96 -3.28
N VAL A 144 24.13 -3.72 -3.45
CA VAL A 144 23.43 -3.26 -4.66
C VAL A 144 24.35 -2.25 -5.34
N LYS A 145 24.94 -2.65 -6.48
CA LYS A 145 25.84 -1.83 -7.28
C LYS A 145 25.15 -1.43 -8.58
N ASP A 146 24.28 -0.45 -8.48
CA ASP A 146 23.46 0.03 -9.60
C ASP A 146 23.04 1.50 -9.36
N ALA A 147 22.43 2.11 -10.36
CA ALA A 147 21.93 3.48 -10.30
C ALA A 147 20.44 3.56 -10.62
N CYS A 148 19.78 4.56 -10.06
CA CYS A 148 18.43 4.95 -10.46
C CYS A 148 18.28 6.46 -10.32
N TYR A 149 17.23 7.01 -10.92
CA TYR A 149 16.85 8.40 -10.70
C TYR A 149 15.34 8.54 -10.56
N PHE A 150 14.94 9.62 -9.89
CA PHE A 150 13.54 9.98 -9.66
C PHE A 150 13.28 11.33 -10.30
N LYS A 151 12.31 11.35 -11.20
CA LYS A 151 11.75 12.57 -11.76
C LYS A 151 10.58 13.02 -10.89
N ILE A 152 10.72 14.18 -10.26
CA ILE A 152 9.68 14.82 -9.46
C ILE A 152 9.15 16.00 -10.28
N ALA A 153 7.88 15.95 -10.69
CA ALA A 153 7.25 17.01 -11.46
C ALA A 153 5.73 16.97 -11.32
N GLY A 154 5.10 18.14 -11.19
CA GLY A 154 3.63 18.27 -11.19
C GLY A 154 2.96 17.42 -10.09
N GLY A 155 3.58 17.33 -8.91
CA GLY A 155 3.06 16.53 -7.81
C GLY A 155 3.14 15.01 -8.01
N LYS A 156 3.92 14.51 -8.98
CA LYS A 156 4.18 13.09 -9.20
C LYS A 156 5.67 12.77 -9.06
N VAL A 157 5.98 11.59 -8.55
CA VAL A 157 7.30 10.97 -8.63
C VAL A 157 7.26 9.82 -9.63
N SER A 158 8.24 9.78 -10.53
CA SER A 158 8.46 8.68 -11.47
C SER A 158 9.89 8.15 -11.30
N PRO A 159 10.07 6.85 -10.98
CA PRO A 159 11.38 6.23 -10.91
C PRO A 159 11.82 5.68 -12.27
N ASP A 160 13.11 5.72 -12.54
CA ASP A 160 13.74 5.09 -13.69
C ASP A 160 15.08 4.45 -13.26
N ALA A 161 15.37 3.27 -13.82
CA ALA A 161 16.65 2.60 -13.60
C ALA A 161 17.76 3.26 -14.46
N GLY A 162 19.00 3.14 -14.00
CA GLY A 162 20.16 3.73 -14.66
C GLY A 162 20.43 5.17 -14.25
N ILE A 163 21.05 5.93 -15.14
CA ILE A 163 21.52 7.30 -14.89
C ILE A 163 20.74 8.31 -15.72
N CYS A 164 20.62 9.52 -15.17
CA CYS A 164 20.13 10.70 -15.85
C CYS A 164 21.32 11.54 -16.34
N ASP A 165 21.25 12.06 -17.56
CA ASP A 165 22.34 12.86 -18.15
C ASP A 165 22.59 14.18 -17.40
N ILE A 166 21.52 14.82 -16.92
CA ILE A 166 21.57 16.12 -16.26
C ILE A 166 20.76 16.05 -14.95
N PRO A 167 21.32 15.42 -13.89
CA PRO A 167 20.66 15.35 -12.60
C PRO A 167 20.80 16.67 -11.85
N ASP A 168 19.73 17.14 -11.20
CA ASP A 168 19.79 18.30 -10.31
C ASP A 168 20.53 17.97 -9.00
N LEU A 169 20.44 16.71 -8.57
CA LEU A 169 21.13 16.18 -7.40
C LEU A 169 21.58 14.74 -7.66
N THR A 170 22.85 14.42 -7.36
CA THR A 170 23.34 13.03 -7.32
C THR A 170 23.75 12.67 -5.89
N ILE A 171 23.27 11.54 -5.41
CA ILE A 171 23.64 10.94 -4.12
C ILE A 171 24.41 9.66 -4.40
N GLU A 172 25.69 9.64 -4.00
CA GLU A 172 26.55 8.47 -4.09
C GLU A 172 26.73 7.86 -2.70
N THR A 173 26.31 6.62 -2.52
CA THR A 173 26.29 5.99 -1.18
C THR A 173 26.30 4.48 -1.28
N PRO A 174 26.94 3.75 -0.35
CA PRO A 174 26.67 2.33 -0.19
C PRO A 174 25.18 2.10 0.09
N PHE A 175 24.57 1.09 -0.53
CA PHE A 175 23.14 0.80 -0.40
C PHE A 175 22.74 0.58 1.06
N ALA A 176 23.51 -0.24 1.79
CA ALA A 176 23.27 -0.56 3.19
C ALA A 176 23.35 0.69 4.11
N VAL A 177 24.21 1.67 3.79
CA VAL A 177 24.33 2.91 4.56
C VAL A 177 23.08 3.77 4.40
N TRP A 178 22.59 3.92 3.17
CA TRP A 178 21.37 4.68 2.90
C TRP A 178 20.15 4.08 3.62
N MET A 179 20.04 2.75 3.63
CA MET A 179 18.97 2.06 4.35
C MET A 179 18.98 2.35 5.86
N LYS A 180 20.17 2.44 6.47
CA LYS A 180 20.32 2.82 7.88
C LYS A 180 19.91 4.26 8.13
N ILE A 181 20.35 5.20 7.29
CA ILE A 181 20.01 6.63 7.41
C ILE A 181 18.49 6.83 7.38
N ARG A 182 17.82 6.17 6.44
CA ARG A 182 16.36 6.26 6.30
C ARG A 182 15.62 5.78 7.55
N ASN A 183 16.12 4.73 8.21
CA ASN A 183 15.52 4.18 9.42
C ASN A 183 15.79 5.04 10.68
N MET A 184 16.86 5.83 10.72
CA MET A 184 17.18 6.70 11.87
C MET A 184 16.21 7.88 12.03
N ARG A 185 15.53 8.31 10.96
CA ARG A 185 14.65 9.49 11.00
C ARG A 185 13.42 9.30 11.90
N ASN A 186 13.03 8.06 12.21
CA ASN A 186 11.89 7.73 13.06
C ASN A 186 12.22 7.59 14.55
N TYR A 187 13.51 7.58 14.93
CA TYR A 187 13.92 7.57 16.35
C TYR A 187 13.91 8.97 16.98
N ARG A 188 13.68 10.04 16.20
CA ARG A 188 13.74 11.44 16.65
C ARG A 188 12.37 12.16 16.69
N SER A 189 11.26 11.43 16.67
CA SER A 189 9.89 11.99 16.73
C SER A 189 8.96 11.29 17.71
#